data_AF-C5J6W8-F1
#
_entry.id   AF-C5J6W8-F1
#
_cell.length_a   1.000
_cell.length_b   1.000
_cell.length_c   1.000
_cell.angle_alpha   90.00
_cell.angle_beta   90.00
_cell.angle_gamma   90.00
#
_symmetry.space_group_name_H-M   'P 1'
#
loop_
_entity.id
_entity.type
_entity.pdbx_description
1 polymer ?
#
loop_
_entity_poly.entity_id
_entity_poly.type
_entity_poly.pdbx_seq_one_letter_code
_entity_poly.pdbx_strand_id
1 'polypeptide(L)'
;MLNFKDKSHLSFLIIAFVALIMLILGISLLVTGREVYANFVSAKIENVKDFQNVVSPTSYIYGVFSITIAILLIVLELLFANHLFNKKLNS
;
A
#
# COMPACT_ATOMS: atom_id res chain seq x y z
N MET A 1 -20.76 -25.14 15.83
CA MET A 1 -19.61 -25.52 14.98
C MET A 1 -19.46 -24.44 13.91
N LEU A 2 -18.60 -23.45 14.15
CA LEU A 2 -18.46 -22.29 13.24
C LEU A 2 -17.72 -22.73 11.97
N ASN A 3 -18.45 -22.73 10.87
CA ASN A 3 -18.00 -23.13 9.54
C ASN A 3 -16.69 -22.42 9.16
N PHE A 4 -15.59 -23.17 9.09
CA PHE A 4 -14.29 -22.65 8.63
C PHE A 4 -14.33 -22.17 7.18
N LYS A 5 -15.29 -22.66 6.38
CA LYS A 5 -15.53 -22.27 4.99
C LYS A 5 -15.97 -20.80 4.89
N ASP A 6 -16.90 -20.37 5.75
CA ASP A 6 -17.45 -19.00 5.74
C ASP A 6 -16.43 -17.98 6.24
N LYS A 7 -15.62 -18.35 7.25
CA LYS A 7 -14.56 -17.48 7.78
C LYS A 7 -13.46 -17.20 6.76
N SER A 8 -13.07 -18.18 5.95
CA SER A 8 -12.01 -18.01 4.94
C SER A 8 -12.41 -17.04 3.82
N HIS A 9 -13.66 -17.10 3.37
CA HIS A 9 -14.20 -16.14 2.39
C HIS A 9 -14.29 -14.73 2.97
N LEU A 10 -14.69 -14.59 4.24
CA LEU A 10 -14.77 -13.30 4.90
C LEU A 10 -13.39 -12.65 5.04
N SER A 11 -12.37 -13.40 5.48
CA SER A 11 -10.99 -12.89 5.60
C SER A 11 -10.42 -12.45 4.26
N PHE A 12 -10.69 -13.21 3.19
CA PHE A 12 -10.27 -12.86 1.83
C PHE A 12 -10.86 -11.52 1.39
N LEU A 13 -12.18 -11.34 1.57
CA LEU A 13 -12.89 -10.13 1.18
C LEU A 13 -12.41 -8.90 1.98
N ILE A 14 -12.10 -9.07 3.27
CA ILE A 14 -11.54 -8.00 4.11
C ILE A 14 -10.15 -7.59 3.61
N ILE A 15 -9.26 -8.55 3.32
CA ILE A 15 -7.90 -8.25 2.84
C ILE A 15 -7.96 -7.51 1.50
N ALA A 16 -8.79 -7.99 0.56
CA ALA A 16 -9.01 -7.35 -0.73
C ALA A 16 -9.50 -5.90 -0.58
N PHE A 17 -10.47 -5.68 0.32
CA PHE A 17 -11.02 -4.34 0.57
C PHE A 17 -9.98 -3.39 1.17
N VAL A 18 -9.18 -3.86 2.14
CA VAL A 18 -8.09 -3.07 2.74
C VAL A 18 -7.02 -2.75 1.70
N ALA A 19 -6.65 -3.71 0.85
CA ALA A 19 -5.70 -3.50 -0.23
C ALA A 19 -6.17 -2.42 -1.21
N LEU A 20 -7.46 -2.45 -1.58
CA LEU A 20 -8.07 -1.44 -2.45
C LEU A 20 -8.04 -0.03 -1.82
N ILE A 21 -8.40 0.09 -0.54
CA ILE A 21 -8.33 1.37 0.18
C ILE A 21 -6.90 1.91 0.21
N MET A 22 -5.93 1.05 0.56
CA MET A 22 -4.52 1.43 0.60
C MET A 22 -4.01 1.87 -0.77
N LEU A 23 -4.46 1.22 -1.85
CA LEU A 23 -4.12 1.59 -3.21
C LEU A 23 -4.66 2.99 -3.56
N ILE A 24 -5.93 3.26 -3.28
CA ILE A 24 -6.57 4.56 -3.56
C ILE A 24 -5.91 5.67 -2.75
N LEU A 25 -5.69 5.46 -1.45
CA LEU A 25 -5.00 6.42 -0.59
C LEU A 25 -3.57 6.66 -1.07
N GLY A 26 -2.86 5.59 -1.42
CA GLY A 26 -1.49 5.65 -1.90
C GLY A 26 -1.36 6.45 -3.19
N ILE A 27 -2.23 6.20 -4.18
CA ILE A 27 -2.27 6.97 -5.43
C ILE A 27 -2.60 8.44 -5.16
N SER A 28 -3.60 8.71 -4.31
CA SER A 28 -4.02 10.09 -3.99
C SER A 28 -2.89 10.90 -3.32
N LEU A 29 -2.19 10.29 -2.38
CA LEU A 29 -1.06 10.89 -1.68
C LEU A 29 0.16 11.06 -2.59
N LEU A 30 0.38 10.13 -3.51
CA LEU A 30 1.47 10.22 -4.49
C LEU A 30 1.23 11.38 -5.46
N VAL A 31 0.02 11.49 -6.01
CA VAL A 31 -0.34 12.58 -6.94
C VAL A 31 -0.20 13.94 -6.26
N THR A 32 -0.76 14.10 -5.06
CA THR A 32 -0.70 15.38 -4.32
C THR A 32 0.70 15.70 -3.78
N GLY A 33 1.49 14.69 -3.41
CA GLY A 33 2.84 14.86 -2.89
C GLY A 33 3.93 15.02 -3.95
N ARG A 34 3.65 14.73 -5.23
CA ARG A 34 4.65 14.67 -6.31
C ARG A 34 5.42 15.97 -6.48
N GLU A 35 4.73 17.10 -6.56
CA GLU A 35 5.35 18.41 -6.78
C GLU A 35 6.19 18.84 -5.58
N VAL A 36 5.69 18.60 -4.37
CA VAL A 36 6.42 18.86 -3.12
C VAL A 36 7.71 18.05 -3.06
N TYR A 37 7.67 16.78 -3.42
CA TYR A 37 8.86 15.92 -3.47
C TYR A 37 9.88 16.39 -4.50
N ALA A 38 9.44 16.76 -5.71
CA ALA A 38 10.32 17.26 -6.76
C ALA A 38 11.07 18.54 -6.32
N ASN A 39 10.35 19.46 -5.68
CA ASN A 39 10.92 20.68 -5.13
C ASN A 39 11.88 20.39 -3.97
N PHE A 40 11.54 19.46 -3.08
CA PHE A 40 12.40 19.02 -1.99
C PHE A 40 13.72 18.43 -2.50
N VAL A 41 13.69 17.56 -3.52
CA VAL A 41 14.89 16.95 -4.10
C VAL A 41 15.76 18.01 -4.78
N SER A 42 15.15 18.91 -5.56
CA SER A 42 15.88 19.99 -6.26
C SER A 42 16.56 20.95 -5.28
N ALA A 43 15.87 21.38 -4.23
CA ALA A 43 16.43 22.23 -3.18
C ALA A 43 17.60 21.57 -2.42
N LYS A 44 17.56 20.24 -2.25
CA LYS A 44 18.63 19.48 -1.60
C LYS A 44 19.88 19.33 -2.47
N ILE A 45 19.71 19.25 -3.78
CA ILE A 45 20.82 19.18 -4.75
C ILE A 45 21.57 20.52 -4.79
N GLU A 46 20.86 21.64 -4.66
CA GLU A 46 21.44 22.99 -4.79
C GLU A 46 22.11 23.53 -3.50
N ASN A 47 22.18 22.76 -2.41
CA ASN A 47 22.78 23.18 -1.12
C ASN A 47 22.23 24.52 -0.58
N VAL A 48 20.94 24.80 -0.81
CA VAL A 48 20.31 26.03 -0.32
C VAL A 48 20.25 25.95 1.21
N LYS A 49 21.00 26.82 1.90
CA LYS A 49 21.14 26.84 3.37
C LYS A 49 19.84 27.18 4.12
N ASP A 50 18.78 27.59 3.42
CA ASP A 50 17.46 27.93 3.98
C ASP A 50 16.45 26.78 3.91
N PHE A 51 16.87 25.60 4.39
CA PHE A 51 15.99 24.42 4.48
C PHE A 51 14.77 24.60 5.41
N GLN A 52 14.68 25.72 6.14
CA GLN A 52 13.63 25.95 7.13
C GLN A 52 12.23 26.20 6.54
N ASN A 53 12.12 26.51 5.24
CA ASN A 53 10.84 26.73 4.56
C ASN A 53 10.48 25.66 3.51
N VAL A 54 11.22 24.54 3.48
CA VAL A 54 10.95 23.48 2.50
C VAL A 54 9.74 22.67 2.96
N VAL A 55 8.66 22.73 2.18
CA VAL A 55 7.44 21.94 2.38
C VAL A 55 7.83 20.46 2.48
N SER A 56 7.40 19.80 3.56
CA SER A 56 7.83 18.43 3.86
C SER A 56 7.33 17.43 2.79
N PRO A 57 8.19 16.55 2.25
CA PRO A 57 7.81 15.54 1.24
C PRO A 57 6.97 14.36 1.79
N THR A 58 6.46 14.50 3.01
CA THR A 58 5.81 13.44 3.80
C THR A 58 4.65 12.76 3.05
N SER A 59 3.80 13.53 2.37
CA SER A 59 2.66 12.99 1.62
C SER A 59 3.11 12.04 0.50
N TYR A 60 4.17 12.38 -0.23
CA TYR A 60 4.72 11.52 -1.27
C TYR A 60 5.26 10.21 -0.70
N ILE A 61 6.01 10.29 0.40
CA ILE A 61 6.60 9.12 1.06
C ILE A 61 5.49 8.16 1.54
N TYR A 62 4.45 8.69 2.20
CA TYR A 62 3.31 7.87 2.61
C TYR A 62 2.52 7.31 1.42
N GLY A 63 2.42 8.04 0.32
CA GLY A 63 1.80 7.54 -0.91
C GLY A 63 2.51 6.30 -1.45
N VAL A 64 3.84 6.37 -1.58
CA VAL A 64 4.67 5.23 -2.01
C VAL A 64 4.58 4.06 -1.04
N PHE A 65 4.60 4.33 0.27
CA PHE A 65 4.46 3.30 1.30
C PHE A 65 3.11 2.58 1.21
N SER A 66 2.00 3.32 1.09
CA SER A 66 0.66 2.74 0.96
C SER A 66 0.49 1.87 -0.28
N ILE A 67 1.06 2.29 -1.43
CA ILE A 67 1.08 1.45 -2.64
C ILE A 67 1.86 0.16 -2.42
N THR A 68 3.02 0.24 -1.75
CA THR A 68 3.85 -0.93 -1.46
C THR A 68 3.09 -1.92 -0.58
N ILE A 69 2.41 -1.43 0.46
CA ILE A 69 1.57 -2.26 1.34
C ILE A 69 0.40 -2.88 0.56
N ALA A 70 -0.26 -2.12 -0.33
CA ALA A 70 -1.34 -2.65 -1.16
C ALA A 70 -0.85 -3.82 -2.04
N ILE A 71 0.32 -3.70 -2.66
CA ILE A 71 0.92 -4.77 -3.47
C ILE A 71 1.22 -6.00 -2.59
N LEU A 72 1.81 -5.81 -1.41
CA LEU A 72 2.11 -6.91 -0.49
C LEU A 72 0.83 -7.64 -0.03
N LEU A 73 -0.25 -6.91 0.21
CA LEU A 73 -1.55 -7.49 0.57
C LEU A 73 -2.12 -8.34 -0.57
N ILE A 74 -2.03 -7.86 -1.82
CA ILE A 74 -2.46 -8.64 -3.00
C ILE A 74 -1.64 -9.91 -3.14
N VAL A 75 -0.31 -9.84 -2.97
CA VAL A 75 0.54 -11.03 -3.02
C VAL A 75 0.19 -12.03 -1.92
N LEU A 76 -0.03 -11.54 -0.69
CA LEU A 76 -0.46 -12.37 0.44
C LEU A 76 -1.81 -13.06 0.14
N GLU A 77 -2.75 -12.34 -0.44
CA GLU A 77 -4.07 -12.84 -0.84
C GLU A 77 -3.96 -13.96 -1.88
N LEU A 78 -3.10 -13.80 -2.90
CA LEU A 78 -2.82 -14.83 -3.90
C LEU A 78 -2.19 -16.09 -3.29
N LEU A 79 -1.22 -15.92 -2.38
CA LEU A 79 -0.60 -17.04 -1.68
C LEU A 79 -1.62 -17.78 -0.79
N PHE A 80 -2.49 -17.04 -0.11
CA PHE A 80 -3.54 -17.60 0.74
C PHE A 80 -4.57 -18.39 -0.08
N ALA A 81 -5.02 -17.83 -1.21
CA ALA A 81 -5.89 -18.52 -2.15
C ALA A 81 -5.25 -19.82 -2.65
N ASN A 82 -3.98 -19.76 -3.09
CA ASN A 82 -3.24 -20.92 -3.57
C ASN A 82 -3.13 -22.02 -2.49
N HIS A 83 -2.81 -21.64 -1.25
CA HIS A 83 -2.77 -22.58 -0.12
C HIS A 83 -4.13 -23.24 0.13
N LEU A 84 -5.23 -22.48 0.06
CA LEU A 84 -6.60 -23.00 0.19
C LEU A 84 -6.97 -23.99 -0.93
N PHE A 85 -6.58 -23.70 -2.18
CA PHE A 85 -6.80 -24.59 -3.31
C PHE A 85 -5.99 -25.89 -3.19
N ASN A 86 -4.70 -25.81 -2.86
CA ASN A 86 -3.85 -26.99 -2.68
C ASN A 86 -4.33 -27.90 -1.54
N LYS A 87 -4.85 -27.30 -0.45
CA LYS A 87 -5.44 -28.08 0.64
C LYS A 87 -6.68 -28.89 0.19
N LYS A 88 -7.46 -28.38 -0.77
CA LYS A 88 -8.62 -29.10 -1.32
C LYS A 88 -8.24 -30.21 -2.31
N LEU A 89 -7.08 -30.12 -2.97
CA LEU A 89 -6.61 -31.14 -3.92
C LEU A 89 -5.99 -32.37 -3.21
N ASN A 90 -5.42 -32.17 -2.03
CA ASN A 90 -4.77 -33.23 -1.25
C ASN A 90 -5.70 -33.89 -0.19
N SER A 91 -7.01 -33.61 -0.23
CA SER A 91 -8.02 -34.20 0.67
C SER A 91 -9.12 -34.86 -0.14
#